data_AF-A0A0A2KYE4-F1
#
_entry.id   AF-A0A0A2KYE4-F1
#
_cell.length_a   1.000
_cell.length_b   1.000
_cell.length_c   1.000
_cell.angle_alpha   90.00
_cell.angle_beta   90.00
_cell.angle_gamma   90.00
#
_symmetry.space_group_name_H-M   'P 1'
#
loop_
_entity.id
_entity.type
_entity.pdbx_description
1 polymer ?
#
loop_
_entity_poly.entity_id
_entity_poly.type
_entity_poly.pdbx_seq_one_letter_code
_entity_poly.pdbx_strand_id
1 'polypeptide(L)'
;MVRLEDRELLSQNARDEFKYPLPQKHCNDGRIIYLSRKDYGPLKDIIGLIEVVDFDLAVHGDILQDGCIQAEVYRAPEVILDRGYTYSADIWSLGVMLWDFLEGRTLFESVDPRTVEAYDDETHISYLTALLGPAPKDFVSRGKRTAMFYTAAGTLKKEDLIPSNFSFESTISKFDGEEKRMFISFVNRMIKWKPEERSTAAELLQDPWLHNDYPQI
;
A
#
# COMPACT_ATOMS: atom_id res chain seq x y z
N MET A 1 17.23 -0.04 -15.67
CA MET A 1 17.39 0.91 -16.83
C MET A 1 16.00 1.45 -17.15
N VAL A 2 15.76 2.77 -17.07
CA VAL A 2 14.42 3.33 -17.32
C VAL A 2 14.02 3.12 -18.78
N ARG A 3 12.86 2.49 -19.02
CA ARG A 3 12.28 2.28 -20.35
C ARG A 3 11.13 3.25 -20.57
N LEU A 4 10.89 3.62 -21.82
CA LEU A 4 9.78 4.49 -22.22
C LEU A 4 8.76 3.66 -23.00
N GLU A 5 7.48 3.73 -22.63
CA GLU A 5 6.37 3.06 -23.33
C GLU A 5 6.20 3.62 -24.74
N ASP A 6 6.36 4.93 -24.86
CA ASP A 6 6.27 5.68 -26.09
C ASP A 6 7.50 6.57 -26.21
N ARG A 7 8.26 6.41 -27.29
CA ARG A 7 9.43 7.24 -27.55
C ARG A 7 9.05 8.68 -27.88
N GLU A 8 7.81 8.93 -28.32
CA GLU A 8 7.30 10.28 -28.57
C GLU A 8 6.96 11.03 -27.28
N LEU A 9 6.87 10.35 -26.12
CA LEU A 9 6.56 10.97 -24.83
C LEU A 9 7.49 12.15 -24.51
N LEU A 10 8.80 11.99 -24.76
CA LEU A 10 9.78 13.04 -24.50
C LEU A 10 9.62 14.23 -25.47
N SER A 11 9.39 13.94 -26.75
CA SER A 11 9.14 14.95 -27.78
C SER A 11 7.86 15.74 -27.47
N GLN A 12 6.82 15.06 -27.02
CA GLN A 12 5.56 15.66 -26.65
C GLN A 12 5.71 16.52 -25.38
N ASN A 13 6.38 16.02 -24.36
CA ASN A 13 6.68 16.78 -23.14
C ASN A 13 7.46 18.07 -23.45
N ALA A 14 8.46 18.02 -24.33
CA ALA A 14 9.20 19.22 -24.74
C ALA A 14 8.31 20.23 -25.48
N ARG A 15 7.41 19.77 -26.35
CA ARG A 15 6.43 20.64 -27.04
C ARG A 15 5.44 21.25 -26.05
N ASP A 16 4.97 20.47 -25.09
CA ASP A 16 4.00 20.91 -24.09
C ASP A 16 4.64 21.92 -23.14
N GLU A 17 5.89 21.72 -22.72
CA GLU A 17 6.60 22.70 -21.90
C GLU A 17 6.86 24.01 -22.66
N PHE A 18 7.12 23.93 -23.97
CA PHE A 18 7.27 25.13 -24.81
C PHE A 18 5.95 25.90 -24.99
N LYS A 19 4.84 25.18 -25.23
CA LYS A 19 3.52 25.79 -25.48
C LYS A 19 2.80 26.21 -24.20
N TYR A 20 2.96 25.43 -23.15
CA TYR A 20 2.26 25.51 -21.87
C TYR A 20 3.27 25.30 -20.72
N PRO A 21 4.18 26.28 -20.50
CA PRO A 21 5.21 26.16 -19.48
C PRO A 21 4.60 25.98 -18.11
N LEU A 22 5.17 25.06 -17.33
CA LEU A 22 4.84 24.92 -15.92
C LEU A 22 5.33 26.15 -15.13
N PRO A 23 4.89 26.35 -13.87
CA PRO A 23 5.39 27.44 -13.05
C PRO A 23 6.92 27.51 -13.01
N GLN A 24 7.45 28.72 -13.25
CA GLN A 24 8.87 29.01 -13.29
C GLN A 24 9.25 30.00 -12.20
N LYS A 25 10.37 29.75 -11.54
CA LYS A 25 11.00 30.72 -10.63
C LYS A 25 12.20 31.34 -11.34
N HIS A 26 12.10 32.64 -11.60
CA HIS A 26 13.22 33.44 -12.11
C HIS A 26 14.07 33.92 -10.94
N CYS A 27 15.35 33.58 -10.96
CA CYS A 27 16.33 34.01 -9.97
C CYS A 27 17.02 35.31 -10.42
N ASN A 28 17.47 36.11 -9.46
CA ASN A 28 18.15 37.39 -9.74
C ASN A 28 19.48 37.23 -10.49
N ASP A 29 20.06 36.04 -10.48
CA ASP A 29 21.28 35.68 -11.22
C ASP A 29 21.01 35.18 -12.64
N GLY A 30 19.76 35.26 -13.11
CA GLY A 30 19.36 34.86 -14.46
C GLY A 30 19.01 33.37 -14.59
N ARG A 31 19.13 32.56 -13.54
CA ARG A 31 18.66 31.16 -13.59
C ARG A 31 17.13 31.08 -13.59
N ILE A 32 16.61 30.10 -14.31
CA ILE A 32 15.19 29.74 -14.29
C ILE A 32 15.08 28.34 -13.71
N ILE A 33 14.27 28.19 -12.66
CA ILE A 33 13.95 26.89 -12.07
C ILE A 33 12.54 26.52 -12.52
N TYR A 34 12.42 25.38 -13.17
CA TYR A 34 11.15 24.85 -13.69
C TYR A 34 10.56 23.86 -12.69
N LEU A 35 9.24 23.92 -12.49
CA LEU A 35 8.54 22.82 -11.86
C LEU A 35 8.57 21.61 -12.79
N SER A 36 9.02 20.45 -12.29
CA SER A 36 9.03 19.21 -13.09
C SER A 36 7.62 18.79 -13.44
N ARG A 37 7.38 18.41 -14.70
CA ARG A 37 6.18 17.66 -15.10
C ARG A 37 6.31 16.24 -14.58
N LYS A 38 5.39 15.85 -13.69
CA LYS A 38 5.42 14.55 -13.00
C LYS A 38 4.34 13.58 -13.45
N ASP A 39 3.28 14.09 -14.07
CA ASP A 39 2.15 13.30 -14.52
C ASP A 39 2.22 13.11 -16.05
N TYR A 40 2.38 11.85 -16.45
CA TYR A 40 2.40 11.41 -17.85
C TYR A 40 1.19 10.52 -18.17
N GLY A 41 0.20 10.47 -17.28
CA GLY A 41 -0.93 9.55 -17.36
C GLY A 41 -0.58 8.13 -16.90
N PRO A 42 -1.57 7.22 -16.92
CA PRO A 42 -1.37 5.82 -16.61
C PRO A 42 -0.54 5.13 -17.70
N LEU A 43 0.23 4.10 -17.31
CA LEU A 43 0.91 3.22 -18.26
C LEU A 43 -0.11 2.57 -19.20
N LYS A 44 0.19 2.60 -20.49
CA LYS A 44 -0.65 2.00 -21.54
C LYS A 44 -0.25 0.57 -21.85
N ASP A 45 1.03 0.25 -21.66
CA ASP A 45 1.60 -1.07 -21.93
C ASP A 45 2.68 -1.44 -20.89
N ILE A 46 2.84 -2.74 -20.63
CA ILE A 46 3.91 -3.26 -19.77
C ILE A 46 5.23 -3.26 -20.55
N ILE A 47 6.07 -2.26 -20.28
CA ILE A 47 7.40 -2.13 -20.86
C ILE A 47 8.46 -2.90 -20.08
N GLY A 48 8.44 -4.23 -20.21
CA GLY A 48 9.50 -5.11 -19.73
C GLY A 48 9.30 -5.64 -18.31
N LEU A 49 10.40 -5.98 -17.66
CA LEU A 49 10.38 -6.56 -16.30
C LEU A 49 10.14 -5.44 -15.28
N ILE A 50 9.24 -5.70 -14.34
CA ILE A 50 9.05 -4.83 -13.17
C ILE A 50 10.25 -5.03 -12.24
N GLU A 51 10.95 -3.94 -11.96
CA GLU A 51 12.10 -3.90 -11.05
C GLU A 51 11.73 -3.03 -9.83
N VAL A 52 11.99 -3.52 -8.62
CA VAL A 52 11.89 -2.69 -7.42
C VAL A 52 13.06 -1.70 -7.44
N VAL A 53 12.76 -0.44 -7.19
CA VAL A 53 13.72 0.68 -7.18
C VAL A 53 13.51 1.53 -5.93
N ASP A 54 14.33 2.56 -5.76
CA ASP A 54 14.24 3.53 -4.65
C ASP A 54 14.46 2.89 -3.26
N PHE A 55 15.70 2.46 -3.01
CA PHE A 55 16.13 1.82 -1.76
C PHE A 55 16.64 2.84 -0.73
N ASP A 56 16.31 4.13 -0.86
CA ASP A 56 16.85 5.20 0.00
C ASP A 56 16.42 5.04 1.47
N LEU A 57 15.29 4.36 1.71
CA LEU A 57 14.78 4.04 3.05
C LEU A 57 14.92 2.54 3.42
N ALA A 58 15.63 1.77 2.60
CA ALA A 58 15.79 0.33 2.84
C ALA A 58 16.68 0.07 4.06
N VAL A 59 16.33 -0.98 4.81
CA VAL A 59 17.01 -1.42 6.02
C VAL A 59 17.15 -2.94 6.01
N HIS A 60 17.98 -3.49 6.90
CA HIS A 60 18.09 -4.94 7.03
C HIS A 60 16.77 -5.53 7.56
N GLY A 61 16.14 -6.38 6.74
CA GLY A 61 14.82 -6.95 7.01
C GLY A 61 14.79 -8.01 8.13
N ASP A 62 15.92 -8.67 8.42
CA ASP A 62 15.99 -9.73 9.45
C ASP A 62 16.23 -9.17 10.86
N ILE A 63 16.42 -7.85 10.98
CA ILE A 63 16.69 -7.17 12.23
C ILE A 63 15.44 -6.36 12.58
N LEU A 64 15.04 -6.38 13.85
CA LEU A 64 13.96 -5.54 14.33
C LEU A 64 14.36 -4.06 14.21
N GLN A 65 13.58 -3.31 13.44
CA GLN A 65 13.75 -1.88 13.21
C GLN A 65 12.68 -1.10 13.97
N ASP A 66 12.92 0.19 14.16
CA ASP A 66 12.01 1.12 14.82
C ASP A 66 11.74 2.34 13.93
N GLY A 67 10.61 3.01 14.14
CA GLY A 67 10.23 4.22 13.42
C GLY A 67 8.99 4.08 12.55
N CYS A 68 8.62 5.22 11.94
CA CYS A 68 7.48 5.32 11.05
C CYS A 68 7.94 5.14 9.61
N ILE A 69 7.51 4.03 8.99
CA ILE A 69 7.78 3.70 7.59
C ILE A 69 6.48 3.56 6.80
N GLN A 70 6.62 3.23 5.52
CA GLN A 70 5.55 2.99 4.56
C GLN A 70 4.75 4.26 4.22
N ALA A 71 4.28 4.32 2.97
CA ALA A 71 3.21 5.23 2.65
C ALA A 71 1.95 4.86 3.45
N GLU A 72 1.15 5.87 3.78
CA GLU A 72 0.05 5.80 4.73
C GLU A 72 -0.94 4.67 4.44
N VAL A 73 -1.34 4.51 3.18
CA VAL A 73 -2.29 3.48 2.73
C VAL A 73 -1.73 2.06 2.75
N TYR A 74 -0.40 1.91 2.82
CA TYR A 74 0.29 0.61 2.85
C TYR A 74 0.84 0.28 4.23
N ARG A 75 0.55 1.10 5.25
CA ARG A 75 1.16 0.98 6.57
C ARG A 75 0.65 -0.26 7.32
N ALA A 76 1.58 -1.04 7.84
CA ALA A 76 1.29 -2.27 8.57
C ALA A 76 0.84 -1.97 10.02
N PRO A 77 0.02 -2.85 10.65
CA PRO A 77 -0.52 -2.61 11.99
C PRO A 77 0.57 -2.48 13.07
N GLU A 78 1.67 -3.22 12.96
CA GLU A 78 2.81 -3.11 13.88
C GLU A 78 3.54 -1.77 13.77
N VAL A 79 3.49 -1.13 12.59
CA VAL A 79 4.06 0.21 12.37
C VAL A 79 3.13 1.27 12.95
N ILE A 80 1.80 1.15 12.75
CA ILE A 80 0.81 2.06 13.37
C ILE A 80 0.93 2.02 14.89
N LEU A 81 1.05 0.82 15.48
CA LEU A 81 1.14 0.62 16.92
C LEU A 81 2.54 0.85 17.51
N ASP A 82 3.54 1.13 16.67
CA ASP A 82 4.93 1.33 17.06
C ASP A 82 5.45 0.14 17.91
N ARG A 83 5.43 -1.04 17.29
CA ARG A 83 5.93 -2.31 17.86
C ARG A 83 7.31 -2.70 17.34
N GLY A 84 7.88 -1.88 16.48
CA GLY A 84 8.98 -2.26 15.60
C GLY A 84 8.52 -3.15 14.45
N TYR A 85 9.35 -3.24 13.41
CA TYR A 85 9.04 -3.95 12.18
C TYR A 85 10.26 -4.72 11.65
N THR A 86 9.99 -5.66 10.75
CA THR A 86 10.97 -6.47 10.00
C THR A 86 10.55 -6.53 8.53
N TYR A 87 11.15 -7.39 7.70
CA TYR A 87 10.72 -7.62 6.31
C TYR A 87 9.22 -7.96 6.18
N SER A 88 8.58 -8.46 7.25
CA SER A 88 7.15 -8.75 7.28
C SER A 88 6.27 -7.55 6.95
N ALA A 89 6.76 -6.32 7.17
CA ALA A 89 6.06 -5.10 6.81
C ALA A 89 5.97 -4.93 5.29
N ASP A 90 7.00 -5.35 4.54
CA ASP A 90 6.97 -5.35 3.07
C ASP A 90 5.99 -6.38 2.53
N ILE A 91 5.87 -7.54 3.18
CA ILE A 91 4.84 -8.55 2.84
C ILE A 91 3.44 -7.98 3.02
N TRP A 92 3.20 -7.23 4.10
CA TRP A 92 1.93 -6.53 4.29
C TRP A 92 1.67 -5.51 3.17
N SER A 93 2.65 -4.63 2.88
CA SER A 93 2.54 -3.64 1.81
C SER A 93 2.21 -4.31 0.47
N LEU A 94 2.87 -5.43 0.15
CA LEU A 94 2.61 -6.21 -1.05
C LEU A 94 1.17 -6.72 -1.11
N GLY A 95 0.65 -7.28 -0.01
CA GLY A 95 -0.74 -7.76 0.03
C GLY A 95 -1.75 -6.65 -0.25
N VAL A 96 -1.56 -5.47 0.36
CA VAL A 96 -2.43 -4.31 0.12
C VAL A 96 -2.27 -3.81 -1.33
N MET A 97 -1.04 -3.73 -1.84
CA MET A 97 -0.76 -3.29 -3.20
C MET A 97 -1.34 -4.23 -4.27
N LEU A 98 -1.31 -5.55 -4.05
CA LEU A 98 -1.93 -6.51 -4.96
C LEU A 98 -3.44 -6.32 -5.05
N TRP A 99 -4.08 -6.03 -3.91
CA TRP A 99 -5.49 -5.66 -3.91
C TRP A 99 -5.72 -4.37 -4.70
N ASP A 100 -4.88 -3.35 -4.53
CA ASP A 100 -5.01 -2.07 -5.23
C ASP A 100 -4.89 -2.25 -6.75
N PHE A 101 -3.92 -3.05 -7.20
CA PHE A 101 -3.73 -3.35 -8.62
C PHE A 101 -4.90 -4.10 -9.20
N LEU A 102 -5.50 -5.01 -8.44
CA LEU A 102 -6.69 -5.73 -8.86
C LEU A 102 -7.85 -4.74 -9.08
N GLU A 103 -8.19 -3.95 -8.06
CA GLU A 103 -9.41 -3.15 -8.08
C GLU A 103 -9.26 -1.79 -8.80
N GLY A 104 -8.03 -1.34 -9.04
CA GLY A 104 -7.73 -0.04 -9.65
C GLY A 104 -8.05 1.15 -8.74
N ARG A 105 -8.17 0.90 -7.43
CA ARG A 105 -8.41 1.87 -6.36
C ARG A 105 -7.65 1.45 -5.10
N THR A 106 -7.63 2.26 -4.05
CA THR A 106 -6.91 1.94 -2.81
C THR A 106 -7.77 1.10 -1.87
N LEU A 107 -7.23 0.08 -1.18
CA LEU A 107 -8.00 -0.71 -0.20
C LEU A 107 -8.50 0.16 0.95
N PHE A 108 -7.63 1.03 1.46
CA PHE A 108 -7.90 1.93 2.58
C PHE A 108 -8.10 3.39 2.10
N GLU A 109 -9.13 3.61 1.27
CA GLU A 109 -9.45 4.96 0.72
C GLU A 109 -9.71 6.02 1.79
N SER A 110 -10.16 5.61 2.98
CA SER A 110 -10.45 6.50 4.11
C SER A 110 -9.21 7.16 4.72
N VAL A 111 -8.02 6.71 4.34
CA VAL A 111 -6.74 7.24 4.79
C VAL A 111 -5.81 7.57 3.63
N ASP A 112 -6.36 7.68 2.41
CA ASP A 112 -5.60 8.01 1.22
C ASP A 112 -5.30 9.51 1.15
N PRO A 113 -4.03 9.94 1.14
CA PRO A 113 -3.67 11.37 1.15
C PRO A 113 -4.14 12.12 -0.10
N ARG A 114 -4.63 11.42 -1.13
CA ARG A 114 -5.26 12.03 -2.32
C ARG A 114 -6.72 12.40 -2.07
N THR A 115 -7.38 11.78 -1.10
CA THR A 115 -8.81 11.94 -0.80
C THR A 115 -9.08 12.59 0.55
N VAL A 116 -8.15 12.50 1.50
CA VAL A 116 -8.27 13.10 2.84
C VAL A 116 -7.21 14.18 3.09
N GLU A 117 -7.53 15.18 3.91
CA GLU A 117 -6.63 16.30 4.22
C GLU A 117 -5.43 15.88 5.07
N ALA A 118 -5.65 14.93 5.98
CA ALA A 118 -4.64 14.42 6.90
C ALA A 118 -4.91 12.95 7.20
N TYR A 119 -3.83 12.20 7.34
CA TYR A 119 -3.88 10.81 7.71
C TYR A 119 -4.32 10.62 9.17
N ASP A 120 -5.28 9.71 9.37
CA ASP A 120 -5.83 9.37 10.68
C ASP A 120 -5.61 7.89 11.01
N ASP A 121 -4.73 7.63 11.98
CA ASP A 121 -4.44 6.29 12.47
C ASP A 121 -5.65 5.61 13.14
N GLU A 122 -6.57 6.37 13.77
CA GLU A 122 -7.77 5.79 14.41
C GLU A 122 -8.71 5.20 13.35
N THR A 123 -8.95 5.94 12.27
CA THR A 123 -9.69 5.45 11.11
C THR A 123 -8.99 4.25 10.48
N HIS A 124 -7.66 4.31 10.27
CA HIS A 124 -6.93 3.19 9.66
C HIS A 124 -7.12 1.89 10.44
N ILE A 125 -6.85 1.90 11.76
CA ILE A 125 -7.02 0.71 12.62
C ILE A 125 -8.46 0.20 12.64
N SER A 126 -9.45 1.09 12.54
CA SER A 126 -10.86 0.71 12.49
C SER A 126 -11.20 -0.08 11.22
N TYR A 127 -10.64 0.32 10.07
CA TYR A 127 -10.75 -0.43 8.82
C TYR A 127 -9.97 -1.76 8.87
N LEU A 128 -8.79 -1.80 9.50
CA LEU A 128 -8.08 -3.06 9.74
C LEU A 128 -8.92 -4.01 10.60
N THR A 129 -9.61 -3.49 11.61
CA THR A 129 -10.49 -4.25 12.50
C THR A 129 -11.72 -4.78 11.76
N ALA A 130 -12.28 -4.01 10.83
CA ALA A 130 -13.36 -4.52 9.98
C ALA A 130 -12.89 -5.65 9.06
N LEU A 131 -11.71 -5.48 8.42
CA LEU A 131 -11.17 -6.42 7.44
C LEU A 131 -10.70 -7.74 8.08
N LEU A 132 -9.99 -7.65 9.19
CA LEU A 132 -9.29 -8.79 9.83
C LEU A 132 -9.99 -9.30 11.10
N GLY A 133 -11.06 -8.63 11.53
CA GLY A 133 -11.63 -8.82 12.85
C GLY A 133 -10.77 -8.20 13.97
N PRO A 134 -11.19 -8.39 15.25
CA PRO A 134 -10.51 -7.80 16.40
C PRO A 134 -9.04 -8.20 16.50
N ALA A 135 -8.17 -7.22 16.76
CA ALA A 135 -6.75 -7.46 16.97
C ALA A 135 -6.49 -8.39 18.17
N PRO A 136 -5.56 -9.36 18.07
CA PRO A 136 -5.20 -10.22 19.19
C PRO A 136 -4.69 -9.43 20.40
N LYS A 137 -5.12 -9.81 21.62
CA LYS A 137 -4.75 -9.09 22.87
C LYS A 137 -3.24 -9.05 23.11
N ASP A 138 -2.55 -10.15 22.80
CA ASP A 138 -1.09 -10.24 22.93
C ASP A 138 -0.37 -9.38 21.88
N PHE A 139 -0.99 -9.16 20.72
CA PHE A 139 -0.48 -8.27 19.69
C PHE A 139 -0.57 -6.80 20.15
N VAL A 140 -1.74 -6.36 20.62
CA VAL A 140 -1.95 -4.96 21.02
C VAL A 140 -1.18 -4.61 22.29
N SER A 141 -1.04 -5.51 23.27
CA SER A 141 -0.41 -5.19 24.57
C SER A 141 1.07 -4.76 24.51
N ARG A 142 1.75 -4.92 23.38
CA ARG A 142 3.20 -4.68 23.22
C ARG A 142 3.55 -3.43 22.40
N GLY A 143 2.57 -2.66 21.93
CA GLY A 143 2.80 -1.42 21.15
C GLY A 143 3.02 -0.18 22.02
N LYS A 144 3.99 0.66 21.64
CA LYS A 144 4.23 1.93 22.33
C LYS A 144 3.06 2.89 22.17
N ARG A 145 2.33 2.80 21.05
CA ARG A 145 1.15 3.63 20.74
C ARG A 145 -0.18 2.96 21.05
N THR A 146 -0.20 1.73 21.56
CA THR A 146 -1.45 0.98 21.84
C THR A 146 -2.44 1.76 22.69
N ALA A 147 -1.96 2.46 23.72
CA ALA A 147 -2.82 3.23 24.62
C ALA A 147 -3.54 4.40 23.93
N MET A 148 -3.19 4.77 22.70
CA MET A 148 -3.93 5.73 21.88
C MET A 148 -5.23 5.09 21.37
N PHE A 149 -5.15 3.87 20.82
CA PHE A 149 -6.23 3.23 20.06
C PHE A 149 -7.06 2.22 20.87
N TYR A 150 -6.45 1.53 21.83
CA TYR A 150 -7.07 0.44 22.57
C TYR A 150 -7.25 0.78 24.05
N THR A 151 -8.29 0.22 24.67
CA THR A 151 -8.51 0.24 26.12
C THR A 151 -7.54 -0.73 26.81
N ALA A 152 -7.41 -0.62 28.14
CA ALA A 152 -6.64 -1.58 28.93
C ALA A 152 -7.15 -3.03 28.83
N ALA A 153 -8.42 -3.23 28.44
CA ALA A 153 -9.00 -4.55 28.21
C ALA A 153 -8.65 -5.14 26.82
N GLY A 154 -7.98 -4.36 25.97
CA GLY A 154 -7.63 -4.72 24.58
C GLY A 154 -8.76 -4.51 23.58
N THR A 155 -9.80 -3.76 23.93
CA THR A 155 -10.88 -3.37 22.99
C THR A 155 -10.52 -2.08 22.28
N LEU A 156 -10.94 -1.94 21.02
CA LEU A 156 -10.74 -0.69 20.28
C LEU A 156 -11.56 0.42 20.96
N LYS A 157 -11.02 1.63 21.10
CA LYS A 157 -11.76 2.73 21.77
C LYS A 157 -12.86 3.32 20.91
N LYS A 158 -12.67 3.31 19.59
CA LYS A 158 -13.54 3.92 18.57
C LYS A 158 -14.25 2.85 17.75
N GLU A 159 -15.03 2.01 18.43
CA GLU A 159 -15.78 0.93 17.77
C GLU A 159 -16.82 1.46 16.77
N ASP A 160 -17.26 2.71 16.95
CA ASP A 160 -18.18 3.43 16.06
C ASP A 160 -17.57 3.75 14.68
N LEU A 161 -16.23 3.76 14.56
CA LEU A 161 -15.53 3.98 13.29
C LEU A 161 -15.35 2.70 12.47
N ILE A 162 -15.70 1.53 13.00
CA ILE A 162 -15.53 0.25 12.30
C ILE A 162 -16.61 0.14 11.20
N PRO A 163 -16.25 0.12 9.91
CA PRO A 163 -17.23 -0.02 8.84
C PRO A 163 -17.89 -1.41 8.87
N SER A 164 -19.21 -1.44 8.65
CA SER A 164 -20.01 -2.67 8.78
C SER A 164 -19.94 -3.63 7.60
N ASN A 165 -19.56 -3.16 6.40
CA ASN A 165 -19.51 -3.97 5.18
C ASN A 165 -18.14 -3.91 4.48
N PHE A 166 -17.08 -4.19 5.25
CA PHE A 166 -15.70 -4.11 4.76
C PHE A 166 -14.97 -5.44 5.01
N SER A 167 -14.97 -6.31 3.99
CA SER A 167 -14.22 -7.57 3.98
C SER A 167 -13.61 -7.79 2.59
N PHE A 168 -12.71 -8.76 2.43
CA PHE A 168 -12.20 -9.10 1.10
C PHE A 168 -13.33 -9.53 0.14
N GLU A 169 -14.33 -10.25 0.65
CA GLU A 169 -15.49 -10.68 -0.13
C GLU A 169 -16.34 -9.51 -0.62
N SER A 170 -16.52 -8.46 0.18
CA SER A 170 -17.31 -7.29 -0.23
C SER A 170 -16.51 -6.29 -1.08
N THR A 171 -15.19 -6.25 -0.90
CA THR A 171 -14.33 -5.22 -1.51
C THR A 171 -13.76 -5.62 -2.86
N ILE A 172 -13.57 -6.92 -3.13
CA ILE A 172 -13.10 -7.43 -4.42
C ILE A 172 -14.28 -7.57 -5.38
N SER A 173 -14.23 -6.85 -6.50
CA SER A 173 -15.26 -6.81 -7.53
C SER A 173 -14.79 -7.36 -8.88
N LYS A 174 -13.48 -7.40 -9.14
CA LYS A 174 -12.92 -7.80 -10.44
C LYS A 174 -12.87 -9.30 -10.68
N PHE A 175 -12.86 -10.08 -9.60
CA PHE A 175 -12.91 -11.54 -9.66
C PHE A 175 -14.22 -12.06 -9.09
N ASP A 176 -14.60 -13.25 -9.55
CA ASP A 176 -15.70 -14.03 -8.99
C ASP A 176 -15.30 -15.50 -8.80
N GLY A 177 -16.24 -16.30 -8.31
CA GLY A 177 -16.11 -17.75 -8.19
C GLY A 177 -14.81 -18.22 -7.53
N GLU A 178 -14.12 -19.12 -8.24
CA GLU A 178 -12.93 -19.79 -7.74
C GLU A 178 -11.69 -18.88 -7.75
N GLU A 179 -11.55 -18.00 -8.74
CA GLU A 179 -10.43 -17.05 -8.82
C GLU A 179 -10.45 -16.10 -7.62
N LYS A 180 -11.62 -15.53 -7.31
CA LYS A 180 -11.79 -14.68 -6.12
C LYS A 180 -11.43 -15.43 -4.86
N ARG A 181 -11.93 -16.66 -4.69
CA ARG A 181 -11.64 -17.48 -3.51
C ARG A 181 -10.14 -17.74 -3.34
N MET A 182 -9.45 -18.05 -4.43
CA MET A 182 -8.02 -18.32 -4.45
C MET A 182 -7.20 -17.05 -4.19
N PHE A 183 -7.56 -15.93 -4.80
CA PHE A 183 -6.92 -14.64 -4.53
C PHE A 183 -7.08 -14.20 -3.07
N ILE A 184 -8.29 -14.32 -2.50
CA ILE A 184 -8.54 -14.05 -1.08
C ILE A 184 -7.67 -14.94 -0.20
N SER A 185 -7.55 -16.23 -0.51
CA SER A 185 -6.65 -17.14 0.20
C SER A 185 -5.19 -16.69 0.12
N PHE A 186 -4.75 -16.20 -1.04
CA PHE A 186 -3.39 -15.72 -1.26
C PHE A 186 -3.10 -14.45 -0.43
N VAL A 187 -3.94 -13.40 -0.53
CA VAL A 187 -3.72 -12.15 0.22
C VAL A 187 -3.89 -12.31 1.73
N ASN A 188 -4.72 -13.26 2.20
CA ASN A 188 -4.85 -13.60 3.62
C ASN A 188 -3.54 -14.17 4.22
N ARG A 189 -2.61 -14.67 3.39
CA ARG A 189 -1.28 -15.07 3.85
C ARG A 189 -0.35 -13.88 4.11
N MET A 190 -0.69 -12.70 3.60
CA MET A 190 0.10 -11.47 3.69
C MET A 190 -0.51 -10.47 4.68
N ILE A 191 -1.83 -10.29 4.63
CA ILE A 191 -2.55 -9.28 5.42
C ILE A 191 -3.04 -9.92 6.71
N LYS A 192 -2.18 -9.88 7.74
CA LYS A 192 -2.49 -10.38 9.09
C LYS A 192 -2.02 -9.42 10.16
N TRP A 193 -2.72 -9.43 11.30
CA TRP A 193 -2.35 -8.66 12.48
C TRP A 193 -0.91 -8.93 12.91
N LYS A 194 -0.53 -10.19 13.09
CA LYS A 194 0.79 -10.58 13.59
C LYS A 194 1.80 -10.73 12.43
N PRO A 195 2.92 -10.00 12.47
CA PRO A 195 4.05 -10.15 11.55
C PRO A 195 4.47 -11.60 11.32
N GLU A 196 4.60 -12.36 12.40
CA GLU A 196 5.08 -13.75 12.42
C GLU A 196 4.11 -14.76 11.81
N GLU A 197 2.85 -14.38 11.57
CA GLU A 197 1.85 -15.24 10.93
C GLU A 197 1.80 -15.05 9.40
N ARG A 198 2.53 -14.06 8.87
CA ARG A 198 2.60 -13.76 7.45
C ARG A 198 3.59 -14.69 6.77
N SER A 199 3.25 -15.16 5.57
CA SER A 199 4.17 -15.95 4.75
C SER A 199 5.34 -15.11 4.24
N THR A 200 6.49 -15.75 4.07
CA THR A 200 7.65 -15.13 3.41
C THR A 200 7.41 -14.97 1.91
N ALA A 201 8.17 -14.08 1.25
CA ALA A 201 8.12 -13.95 -0.21
C ALA A 201 8.42 -15.30 -0.92
N ALA A 202 9.35 -16.09 -0.39
CA ALA A 202 9.70 -17.41 -0.93
C ALA A 202 8.52 -18.39 -0.87
N GLU A 203 7.75 -18.40 0.23
CA GLU A 203 6.57 -19.25 0.38
C GLU A 203 5.37 -18.76 -0.46
N LEU A 204 5.26 -17.45 -0.68
CA LEU A 204 4.22 -16.85 -1.52
C LEU A 204 4.46 -17.14 -3.01
N LEU A 205 5.72 -17.18 -3.45
CA LEU A 205 6.09 -17.57 -4.83
C LEU A 205 5.62 -18.97 -5.21
N GLN A 206 5.39 -19.85 -4.23
CA GLN A 206 4.88 -21.21 -4.45
C GLN A 206 3.35 -21.29 -4.39
N ASP A 207 2.65 -20.17 -4.20
CA ASP A 207 1.19 -20.19 -4.08
C ASP A 207 0.52 -20.57 -5.40
N PRO A 208 -0.43 -21.54 -5.41
CA PRO A 208 -1.10 -21.97 -6.63
C PRO A 208 -1.83 -20.85 -7.38
N TRP A 209 -2.26 -19.79 -6.71
CA TRP A 209 -2.94 -18.67 -7.38
C TRP A 209 -2.05 -18.02 -8.45
N LEU A 210 -0.73 -17.98 -8.25
CA LEU A 210 0.22 -17.41 -9.21
C LEU A 210 0.46 -18.29 -10.46
N HIS A 211 0.09 -19.57 -10.39
CA HIS A 211 0.43 -20.58 -11.42
C HIS A 211 -0.81 -21.19 -12.09
N ASN A 212 -2.01 -20.78 -11.69
CA ASN A 212 -3.25 -21.25 -12.26
C ASN A 212 -3.73 -20.32 -13.37
N ASP A 213 -4.19 -20.91 -14.47
CA ASP A 213 -4.93 -20.18 -15.51
C ASP A 213 -6.40 -20.09 -15.12
N TYR A 214 -6.89 -18.87 -14.94
CA TYR A 214 -8.30 -18.60 -14.69
C TYR A 214 -9.01 -18.20 -16.01
N PRO A 215 -10.26 -18.65 -16.23
CA PRO A 215 -11.02 -18.27 -17.42
C PRO A 215 -11.19 -16.74 -17.46
N GLN A 216 -10.84 -16.12 -18.58
CA GLN A 216 -11.07 -14.70 -18.79
C GLN A 216 -12.57 -14.47 -19.02
N ILE A 217 -13.18 -13.56 -18.25
CA ILE A 217 -14.59 -13.13 -18.39
C ILE A 217 -14.71 -12.11 -19.52
#